data_AF-A0A423VD99-F1
#
_entry.id   AF-A0A423VD99-F1
#
_cell.length_a   1.000
_cell.length_b   1.000
_cell.length_c   1.000
_cell.angle_alpha   90.00
_cell.angle_beta   90.00
_cell.angle_gamma   90.00
#
_symmetry.space_group_name_H-M   'P 1'
#
loop_
_entity.id
_entity.type
_entity.pdbx_description
1 polymer ?
#
loop_
_entity_poly.entity_id
_entity_poly.type
_entity_poly.pdbx_seq_one_letter_code
_entity_poly.pdbx_strand_id
1 'polypeptide(L)'
;MGNTDATSAEAMPLIHLDVDGDLRLDVGEDEEVQRFKVCSRTLSRASKVFKAMLYGNFIESRPSNKEQEWVVALPEDDPVPLATVLYIVHNQFSKVPDSVTREELFNITVLTDKYDMTEVLRPWANSWIKSLASGSRPLGQKGDEALLWIAWELGHIDLFQRTLGHLQETCTLDQHNKVLDRHGTRLEDNDHVKALGILGL
;
A
#
# COMPACT_ATOMS: atom_id res chain seq x y z
N MET A 1 -3.95 16.50 47.11
CA MET A 1 -2.95 16.09 46.11
C MET A 1 -3.65 15.21 45.10
N GLY A 2 -3.81 15.67 43.86
CA GLY A 2 -4.36 14.86 42.79
C GLY A 2 -3.28 13.93 42.26
N ASN A 3 -3.55 12.63 42.26
CA ASN A 3 -2.76 11.66 41.51
C ASN A 3 -3.28 11.71 40.07
N THR A 4 -2.47 12.24 39.17
CA THR A 4 -2.65 12.08 37.73
C THR A 4 -2.31 10.64 37.39
N ASP A 5 -3.34 9.84 37.11
CA ASP A 5 -3.18 8.57 36.39
C ASP A 5 -2.62 8.89 35.01
N ALA A 6 -1.34 8.57 34.81
CA ALA A 6 -0.77 8.46 33.49
C ALA A 6 -1.35 7.17 32.87
N THR A 7 -2.33 7.33 31.99
CA THR A 7 -2.79 6.25 31.11
C THR A 7 -1.60 5.78 30.30
N SER A 8 -1.01 4.65 30.68
CA SER A 8 0.00 3.98 29.86
C SER A 8 -0.69 3.54 28.57
N ALA A 9 -0.33 4.13 27.44
CA ALA A 9 -0.74 3.62 26.13
C ALA A 9 -0.29 2.15 26.04
N GLU A 10 -1.23 1.23 25.89
CA GLU A 10 -0.92 -0.19 25.72
C GLU A 10 -0.24 -0.36 24.36
N ALA A 11 1.02 -0.80 24.37
CA ALA A 11 1.78 -1.01 23.14
C ALA A 11 1.08 -2.05 22.26
N MET A 12 0.92 -1.75 20.96
CA MET A 12 0.29 -2.67 20.02
C MET A 12 0.97 -4.04 19.98
N PRO A 13 0.20 -5.14 19.83
CA PRO A 13 0.71 -6.49 19.94
C PRO A 13 1.67 -6.84 18.80
N LEU A 14 2.65 -7.72 19.06
CA LEU A 14 3.51 -8.27 18.02
C LEU A 14 2.74 -9.31 17.19
N ILE A 15 2.57 -9.05 15.88
CA ILE A 15 1.95 -10.00 14.96
C ILE A 15 3.01 -10.96 14.42
N HIS A 16 2.88 -12.25 14.78
CA HIS A 16 3.77 -13.30 14.27
C HIS A 16 3.28 -13.82 12.92
N LEU A 17 4.06 -13.51 11.88
CA LEU A 17 3.82 -14.01 10.52
C LEU A 17 4.61 -15.29 10.22
N ASP A 18 5.73 -15.46 10.92
CA ASP A 18 6.56 -16.65 10.88
C ASP A 18 7.01 -17.00 12.31
N VAL A 19 6.88 -18.27 12.70
CA VAL A 19 7.31 -18.75 14.02
C VAL A 19 8.84 -18.74 14.14
N ASP A 20 9.53 -18.97 13.02
CA ASP A 20 10.98 -18.96 12.91
C ASP A 20 11.49 -17.62 12.33
N GLY A 21 10.65 -16.57 12.39
CA GLY A 21 10.97 -15.25 11.87
C GLY A 21 12.27 -14.68 12.46
N ASP A 22 13.12 -14.14 11.61
CA ASP A 22 14.44 -13.60 11.97
C ASP A 22 14.48 -12.06 11.96
N LEU A 23 13.42 -11.40 11.50
CA LEU A 23 13.31 -9.95 11.34
C LEU A 23 12.05 -9.43 12.01
N ARG A 24 12.16 -8.29 12.71
CA ARG A 24 11.03 -7.51 13.19
C ARG A 24 10.88 -6.24 12.34
N LEU A 25 9.68 -6.00 11.82
CA LEU A 25 9.31 -4.73 11.20
C LEU A 25 8.50 -3.91 12.21
N ASP A 26 8.90 -2.67 12.43
CA ASP A 26 8.18 -1.68 13.26
C ASP A 26 7.60 -0.64 12.29
N VAL A 27 6.27 -0.62 12.10
CA VAL A 27 5.60 0.04 10.96
C VAL A 27 4.63 1.11 11.44
N GLY A 28 4.68 2.30 10.85
CA GLY A 28 3.89 3.47 11.26
C GLY A 28 4.67 4.43 12.17
N GLU A 29 4.04 5.54 12.55
CA GLU A 29 4.66 6.61 13.34
C GLU A 29 4.17 6.63 14.79
N ASP A 30 5.01 7.15 15.68
CA ASP A 30 4.70 7.47 17.08
C ASP A 30 4.02 6.34 17.87
N GLU A 31 2.81 6.58 18.39
CA GLU A 31 2.06 5.65 19.26
C GLU A 31 1.31 4.56 18.47
N GLU A 32 1.23 4.69 17.13
CA GLU A 32 0.49 3.79 16.23
C GLU A 32 1.41 2.76 15.54
N VAL A 33 2.59 2.48 16.11
CA VAL A 33 3.56 1.53 15.54
C VAL A 33 3.08 0.08 15.70
N GLN A 34 2.80 -0.58 14.57
CA GLN A 34 2.49 -2.02 14.51
C GLN A 34 3.76 -2.83 14.27
N ARG A 35 3.98 -3.84 15.11
CA ARG A 35 5.15 -4.72 15.02
C ARG A 35 4.80 -6.04 14.34
N PHE A 36 5.65 -6.48 13.42
CA PHE A 36 5.50 -7.74 12.70
C PHE A 36 6.77 -8.59 12.83
N LYS A 37 6.62 -9.86 13.23
CA LYS A 37 7.72 -10.84 13.20
C LYS A 37 7.65 -11.64 11.90
N VAL A 38 8.64 -11.45 11.03
CA VAL A 38 8.68 -11.98 9.66
C VAL A 38 9.95 -12.77 9.38
N CYS A 39 9.91 -13.58 8.32
CA CYS A 39 11.09 -14.19 7.72
C CYS A 39 11.66 -13.28 6.62
N SER A 40 12.85 -12.72 6.87
CA SER A 40 13.56 -11.79 5.98
C SER A 40 13.82 -12.37 4.59
N ARG A 41 14.05 -13.68 4.50
CA ARG A 41 14.29 -14.40 3.23
C ARG A 41 13.02 -14.51 2.40
N THR A 42 11.87 -14.75 3.03
CA THR A 42 10.58 -14.74 2.36
C THR A 42 10.29 -13.35 1.79
N LEU A 43 10.46 -12.31 2.60
CA LEU A 43 10.26 -10.93 2.18
C LEU A 43 11.19 -10.53 1.02
N SER A 44 12.47 -10.89 1.11
CA SER A 44 13.47 -10.60 0.06
C SER A 44 13.29 -11.39 -1.23
N ARG A 45 12.56 -12.51 -1.21
CA ARG A 45 12.18 -13.21 -2.45
C ARG A 45 11.01 -12.52 -3.12
N ALA A 46 10.09 -11.97 -2.33
CA ALA A 46 8.89 -11.33 -2.84
C ALA A 46 9.13 -9.88 -3.30
N SER A 47 10.15 -9.21 -2.77
CA SER A 47 10.46 -7.81 -3.05
C SER A 47 11.94 -7.59 -3.34
N LYS A 48 12.25 -6.99 -4.49
CA LYS A 48 13.62 -6.57 -4.81
C LYS A 48 14.07 -5.40 -3.91
N VAL A 49 13.14 -4.53 -3.54
CA VAL A 49 13.40 -3.37 -2.67
C VAL A 49 13.78 -3.84 -1.27
N PHE A 50 12.96 -4.69 -0.63
CA PHE A 50 13.32 -5.27 0.67
C PHE A 50 14.61 -6.09 0.59
N LYS A 51 14.85 -6.81 -0.51
CA LYS A 51 16.12 -7.52 -0.68
C LYS A 51 17.32 -6.57 -0.64
N ALA A 52 17.24 -5.44 -1.33
CA ALA A 52 18.29 -4.43 -1.32
C ALA A 52 18.44 -3.77 0.05
N MET A 53 17.32 -3.43 0.72
CA MET A 53 17.29 -2.83 2.06
C MET A 53 17.92 -3.75 3.12
N LEU A 54 17.51 -5.02 3.14
CA LEU A 54 17.85 -5.99 4.20
C LEU A 54 19.23 -6.63 4.03
N TYR A 55 19.71 -6.74 2.79
CA TYR A 55 20.96 -7.44 2.46
C TYR A 55 21.96 -6.58 1.68
N GLY A 56 21.69 -5.28 1.54
CA GLY A 56 22.59 -4.30 0.96
C GLY A 56 23.51 -3.67 1.99
N ASN A 57 23.88 -2.42 1.74
CA ASN A 57 24.74 -1.61 2.61
C ASN A 57 23.93 -0.47 3.24
N PHE A 58 22.81 -0.81 3.87
CA PHE A 58 21.92 0.17 4.51
C PHE A 58 21.86 -0.06 6.03
N ILE A 59 21.29 0.89 6.77
CA ILE A 59 21.17 0.80 8.23
C ILE A 59 20.21 -0.33 8.66
N GLU A 60 19.26 -0.65 7.78
CA GLU A 60 18.27 -1.72 7.90
C GLU A 60 18.87 -3.11 7.65
N SER A 61 20.10 -3.17 7.13
CA SER A 61 20.73 -4.42 6.77
C SER A 61 21.03 -5.29 8.00
N ARG A 62 21.10 -6.60 7.79
CA ARG A 62 21.27 -7.57 8.89
C ARG A 62 22.45 -7.23 9.80
N PRO A 63 22.25 -7.13 11.13
CA PRO A 63 23.33 -6.90 12.07
C PRO A 63 24.44 -7.96 11.96
N SER A 64 25.69 -7.54 12.08
CA SER A 64 26.83 -8.46 12.12
C SER A 64 26.87 -9.28 13.41
N ASN A 65 26.36 -8.72 14.51
CA ASN A 65 26.18 -9.43 15.76
C ASN A 65 24.90 -10.27 15.72
N LYS A 66 25.04 -11.61 15.81
CA LYS A 66 23.90 -12.54 15.77
C LYS A 66 23.02 -12.51 17.02
N GLU A 67 23.52 -11.97 18.13
CA GLU A 67 22.75 -11.81 19.37
C GLU A 67 21.87 -10.57 19.37
N GLN A 68 22.17 -9.61 18.47
CA GLN A 68 21.36 -8.41 18.30
C GLN A 68 20.08 -8.76 17.54
N GLU A 69 18.93 -8.35 18.09
CA GLU A 69 17.67 -8.45 17.37
C GLU A 69 17.71 -7.59 16.10
N TRP A 70 17.33 -8.19 14.98
CA TRP A 70 17.23 -7.48 13.71
C TRP A 70 15.86 -6.79 13.62
N VAL A 71 15.88 -5.47 13.75
CA VAL A 71 14.70 -4.60 13.71
C VAL A 71 14.85 -3.60 12.58
N VAL A 72 13.81 -3.40 11.80
CA VAL A 72 13.72 -2.39 10.74
C VAL A 72 12.50 -1.52 10.99
N ALA A 73 12.69 -0.21 11.08
CA ALA A 73 11.63 0.77 11.23
C ALA A 73 11.16 1.26 9.85
N LEU A 74 9.84 1.31 9.65
CA LEU A 74 9.17 1.77 8.44
C LEU A 74 8.12 2.82 8.83
N PRO A 75 8.55 4.02 9.26
CA PRO A 75 7.63 5.03 9.80
C PRO A 75 6.64 5.54 8.75
N GLU A 76 7.08 5.67 7.51
CA GLU A 76 6.28 6.21 6.40
C GLU A 76 5.26 5.20 5.82
N ASP A 77 5.23 3.96 6.31
CA ASP A 77 4.33 2.92 5.80
C ASP A 77 3.08 2.79 6.67
N ASP A 78 1.94 2.63 6.01
CA ASP A 78 0.69 2.26 6.67
C ASP A 78 0.72 0.76 7.05
N PRO A 79 0.52 0.41 8.33
CA PRO A 79 0.56 -0.97 8.79
C PRO A 79 -0.57 -1.85 8.21
N VAL A 80 -1.70 -1.29 7.79
CA VAL A 80 -2.86 -2.05 7.29
C VAL A 80 -2.63 -2.68 5.91
N PRO A 81 -2.28 -1.93 4.84
CA PRO A 81 -1.95 -2.53 3.55
C PRO A 81 -0.70 -3.40 3.64
N LEU A 82 0.30 -3.03 4.47
CA LEU A 82 1.49 -3.85 4.66
C LEU A 82 1.16 -5.18 5.32
N ALA A 83 0.30 -5.21 6.34
CA ALA A 83 -0.17 -6.46 6.94
C ALA A 83 -0.79 -7.39 5.88
N THR A 84 -1.62 -6.85 4.98
CA THR A 84 -2.25 -7.63 3.91
C THR A 84 -1.21 -8.27 2.98
N VAL A 85 -0.23 -7.49 2.51
CA VAL A 85 0.86 -8.01 1.66
C VAL A 85 1.72 -9.02 2.41
N LEU A 86 2.00 -8.76 3.68
CA LEU A 86 2.74 -9.67 4.54
C LEU A 86 2.01 -11.01 4.76
N TYR A 87 0.68 -11.00 4.95
CA TYR A 87 -0.11 -12.24 5.00
C TYR A 87 0.01 -13.05 3.71
N ILE A 88 0.00 -12.38 2.55
CA ILE A 88 0.17 -13.04 1.25
C ILE A 88 1.54 -13.71 1.15
N VAL A 89 2.63 -12.98 1.37
CA VAL A 89 3.98 -13.52 1.14
C VAL A 89 4.39 -14.57 2.18
N HIS A 90 3.80 -14.53 3.38
CA HIS A 90 3.97 -15.55 4.43
C HIS A 90 2.93 -16.68 4.36
N ASN A 91 2.15 -16.79 3.28
CA ASN A 91 1.15 -17.84 3.05
C ASN A 91 0.04 -17.92 4.12
N GLN A 92 -0.26 -16.83 4.82
CA GLN A 92 -1.38 -16.75 5.77
C GLN A 92 -2.68 -16.34 5.06
N PHE A 93 -3.04 -17.06 3.99
CA PHE A 93 -4.14 -16.67 3.10
C PHE A 93 -5.51 -16.55 3.78
N SER A 94 -5.73 -17.25 4.89
CA SER A 94 -6.96 -17.13 5.68
C SER A 94 -7.16 -15.75 6.32
N LYS A 95 -6.12 -14.92 6.36
CA LYS A 95 -6.16 -13.53 6.85
C LYS A 95 -6.22 -12.50 5.73
N VAL A 96 -6.14 -12.94 4.47
CA VAL A 96 -6.25 -12.04 3.31
C VAL A 96 -7.75 -11.82 3.04
N PRO A 97 -8.22 -10.57 2.92
CA PRO A 97 -9.64 -10.29 2.73
C PRO A 97 -10.15 -10.79 1.36
N ASP A 98 -11.34 -11.40 1.34
CA ASP A 98 -11.98 -11.86 0.09
C ASP A 98 -12.40 -10.69 -0.81
N SER A 99 -12.71 -9.55 -0.20
CA SER A 99 -13.09 -8.30 -0.87
C SER A 99 -12.45 -7.11 -0.16
N VAL A 100 -12.11 -6.09 -0.92
CA VAL A 100 -11.56 -4.84 -0.42
C VAL A 100 -12.37 -3.67 -0.96
N THR A 101 -12.40 -2.60 -0.19
CA THR A 101 -12.85 -1.28 -0.65
C THR A 101 -11.85 -0.72 -1.66
N ARG A 102 -12.27 0.36 -2.35
CA ARG A 102 -11.41 1.04 -3.32
C ARG A 102 -10.16 1.62 -2.67
N GLU A 103 -10.34 2.26 -1.53
CA GLU A 103 -9.26 2.93 -0.80
C GLU A 103 -8.24 1.90 -0.31
N GLU A 104 -8.71 0.78 0.25
CA GLU A 104 -7.83 -0.33 0.64
C GLU A 104 -7.05 -0.89 -0.55
N LEU A 105 -7.70 -1.14 -1.71
CA LEU A 105 -6.99 -1.63 -2.89
C LEU A 105 -6.00 -0.61 -3.45
N PHE A 106 -6.34 0.69 -3.41
CA PHE A 106 -5.44 1.76 -3.78
C PHE A 106 -4.20 1.75 -2.88
N ASN A 107 -4.37 1.71 -1.56
CA ASN A 107 -3.26 1.69 -0.60
C ASN A 107 -2.39 0.44 -0.75
N ILE A 108 -3.01 -0.74 -0.97
CA ILE A 108 -2.28 -1.98 -1.25
C ILE A 108 -1.44 -1.85 -2.53
N THR A 109 -2.02 -1.32 -3.61
CA THR A 109 -1.31 -1.19 -4.90
C THR A 109 -0.20 -0.16 -4.87
N VAL A 110 -0.39 0.98 -4.18
CA VAL A 110 0.70 1.95 -3.91
C VAL A 110 1.85 1.29 -3.14
N LEU A 111 1.53 0.52 -2.10
CA LEU A 111 2.54 -0.17 -1.31
C LEU A 111 3.29 -1.24 -2.14
N THR A 112 2.59 -2.02 -2.96
CA THR A 112 3.24 -3.04 -3.78
C THR A 112 4.08 -2.46 -4.91
N ASP A 113 3.70 -1.31 -5.47
CA ASP A 113 4.56 -0.56 -6.40
C ASP A 113 5.85 -0.09 -5.68
N LYS A 114 5.71 0.58 -4.51
CA LYS A 114 6.84 1.04 -3.68
C LYS A 114 7.88 -0.05 -3.42
N TYR A 115 7.42 -1.27 -3.17
CA TYR A 115 8.29 -2.40 -2.82
C TYR A 115 8.57 -3.37 -3.98
N ASP A 116 8.11 -3.10 -5.22
CA ASP A 116 8.24 -4.01 -6.37
C ASP A 116 7.70 -5.42 -6.06
N MET A 117 6.43 -5.49 -5.65
CA MET A 117 5.74 -6.69 -5.15
C MET A 117 4.41 -6.99 -5.84
N THR A 118 3.97 -6.19 -6.82
CA THR A 118 2.60 -6.25 -7.36
C THR A 118 2.18 -7.62 -7.89
N GLU A 119 3.14 -8.39 -8.39
CA GLU A 119 2.94 -9.78 -8.83
C GLU A 119 2.32 -10.70 -7.76
N VAL A 120 2.54 -10.42 -6.47
CA VAL A 120 1.96 -11.23 -5.37
C VAL A 120 0.44 -11.09 -5.28
N LEU A 121 -0.13 -10.02 -5.85
CA LEU A 121 -1.57 -9.74 -5.80
C LEU A 121 -2.38 -10.52 -6.83
N ARG A 122 -1.73 -11.14 -7.83
CA ARG A 122 -2.40 -11.82 -8.97
C ARG A 122 -3.56 -12.75 -8.57
N PRO A 123 -3.46 -13.58 -7.52
CA PRO A 123 -4.56 -14.48 -7.15
C PRO A 123 -5.85 -13.75 -6.73
N TRP A 124 -5.75 -12.54 -6.18
CA TRP A 124 -6.88 -11.75 -5.67
C TRP A 124 -7.28 -10.57 -6.58
N ALA A 125 -6.39 -10.13 -7.46
CA ALA A 125 -6.61 -8.94 -8.29
C ALA A 125 -7.97 -8.94 -9.01
N ASN A 126 -8.35 -10.06 -9.64
CA ASN A 126 -9.62 -10.16 -10.35
C ASN A 126 -10.84 -10.13 -9.43
N SER A 127 -10.80 -10.77 -8.25
CA SER A 127 -11.94 -10.77 -7.31
C SER A 127 -12.11 -9.40 -6.68
N TRP A 128 -11.00 -8.78 -6.26
CA TRP A 128 -11.00 -7.43 -5.70
C TRP A 128 -11.47 -6.38 -6.71
N ILE A 129 -11.01 -6.43 -7.97
CA ILE A 129 -11.52 -5.51 -9.00
C ILE A 129 -13.02 -5.74 -9.26
N LYS A 130 -13.47 -7.00 -9.31
CA LYS A 130 -14.89 -7.31 -9.50
C LYS A 130 -15.75 -6.82 -8.33
N SER A 131 -15.26 -6.85 -7.09
CA SER A 131 -15.99 -6.29 -5.95
C SER A 131 -16.09 -4.76 -6.02
N LEU A 132 -15.14 -4.08 -6.67
CA LEU A 132 -15.23 -2.63 -6.94
C LEU A 132 -16.16 -2.30 -8.11
N ALA A 133 -16.28 -3.22 -9.08
CA ALA A 133 -17.07 -3.08 -10.29
C ALA A 133 -18.47 -3.70 -10.19
N SER A 134 -18.87 -4.22 -9.01
CA SER A 134 -20.14 -4.92 -8.82
C SER A 134 -21.32 -3.97 -9.00
N GLY A 135 -21.82 -3.94 -10.24
CA GLY A 135 -23.02 -3.24 -10.66
C GLY A 135 -22.71 -1.85 -11.19
N SER A 136 -22.82 -1.66 -12.51
CA SER A 136 -23.23 -0.45 -13.26
C SER A 136 -22.95 0.92 -12.62
N ARG A 137 -21.87 1.05 -11.85
CA ARG A 137 -21.59 2.24 -11.05
C ARG A 137 -21.19 3.32 -12.04
N PRO A 138 -21.91 4.45 -12.09
CA PRO A 138 -21.50 5.58 -12.91
C PRO A 138 -20.10 6.01 -12.47
N LEU A 139 -19.19 6.13 -13.44
CA LEU A 139 -17.94 6.85 -13.23
C LEU A 139 -18.23 8.34 -13.02
N GLY A 140 -17.33 9.02 -12.32
CA GLY A 140 -17.41 10.44 -12.03
C GLY A 140 -17.80 10.80 -10.61
N GLN A 141 -17.73 9.84 -9.69
CA GLN A 141 -17.77 10.15 -8.27
C GLN A 141 -16.37 10.56 -7.79
N LYS A 142 -16.29 11.37 -6.74
CA LYS A 142 -15.01 11.74 -6.13
C LYS A 142 -14.21 10.49 -5.75
N GLY A 143 -12.92 10.44 -6.08
CA GLY A 143 -12.04 9.32 -5.80
C GLY A 143 -12.13 8.19 -6.82
N ASP A 144 -12.80 8.38 -7.97
CA ASP A 144 -12.71 7.43 -9.10
C ASP A 144 -11.32 7.46 -9.76
N GLU A 145 -10.50 8.47 -9.48
CA GLU A 145 -9.11 8.58 -9.93
C GLU A 145 -8.24 7.43 -9.38
N ALA A 146 -8.53 6.95 -8.17
CA ALA A 146 -7.90 5.74 -7.62
C ALA A 146 -8.11 4.50 -8.51
N LEU A 147 -9.24 4.40 -9.23
CA LEU A 147 -9.48 3.28 -10.15
C LEU A 147 -8.52 3.31 -11.34
N LEU A 148 -8.03 4.49 -11.73
CA LEU A 148 -7.06 4.62 -12.82
C LEU A 148 -5.71 4.04 -12.39
N TRP A 149 -5.24 4.40 -11.18
CA TRP A 149 -4.04 3.82 -10.56
C TRP A 149 -4.16 2.30 -10.39
N ILE A 150 -5.22 1.85 -9.72
CA ILE A 150 -5.45 0.41 -9.47
C ILE A 150 -5.44 -0.38 -10.79
N ALA A 151 -6.12 0.14 -11.82
CA ALA A 151 -6.19 -0.53 -13.11
C ALA A 151 -4.85 -0.56 -13.85
N TRP A 152 -4.07 0.51 -13.75
CA TRP A 152 -2.71 0.55 -14.27
C TRP A 152 -1.82 -0.49 -13.59
N GLU A 153 -1.76 -0.42 -12.25
CA GLU A 153 -0.85 -1.24 -11.45
C GLU A 153 -1.16 -2.74 -11.56
N LEU A 154 -2.45 -3.09 -11.58
CA LEU A 154 -2.87 -4.48 -11.75
C LEU A 154 -2.96 -4.94 -13.22
N GLY A 155 -2.64 -4.07 -14.18
CA GLY A 155 -2.72 -4.37 -15.61
C GLY A 155 -4.13 -4.65 -16.15
N HIS A 156 -5.17 -4.11 -15.52
CA HIS A 156 -6.56 -4.32 -15.89
C HIS A 156 -7.03 -3.33 -16.98
N ILE A 157 -6.65 -3.62 -18.22
CA ILE A 157 -6.81 -2.73 -19.40
C ILE A 157 -8.22 -2.15 -19.56
N ASP A 158 -9.28 -2.97 -19.43
CA ASP A 158 -10.65 -2.50 -19.65
C ASP A 158 -11.08 -1.43 -18.63
N LEU A 159 -10.65 -1.59 -17.38
CA LEU A 159 -10.97 -0.64 -16.30
C LEU A 159 -10.16 0.65 -16.48
N PHE A 160 -8.91 0.51 -16.91
CA PHE A 160 -8.04 1.65 -17.21
C PHE A 160 -8.64 2.50 -18.33
N GLN A 161 -8.98 1.89 -19.47
CA GLN A 161 -9.57 2.58 -20.62
C GLN A 161 -10.90 3.24 -20.26
N ARG A 162 -11.77 2.55 -19.52
CA ARG A 162 -13.06 3.10 -19.09
C ARG A 162 -12.89 4.32 -18.18
N THR A 163 -11.99 4.22 -17.19
CA THR A 163 -11.74 5.30 -16.23
C THR A 163 -11.06 6.50 -16.90
N LEU A 164 -10.08 6.25 -17.77
CA LEU A 164 -9.39 7.29 -18.52
C LEU A 164 -10.34 8.02 -19.48
N GLY A 165 -11.20 7.29 -20.20
CA GLY A 165 -12.19 7.89 -21.10
C GLY A 165 -13.14 8.84 -20.35
N HIS A 166 -13.63 8.41 -19.19
CA HIS A 166 -14.48 9.27 -18.36
C HIS A 166 -13.75 10.51 -17.84
N LEU A 167 -12.47 10.38 -17.47
CA LEU A 167 -11.66 11.51 -17.05
C LEU A 167 -11.49 12.51 -18.20
N GLN A 168 -11.15 12.04 -19.40
CA GLN A 168 -11.00 12.88 -20.59
C GLN A 168 -12.27 13.66 -20.96
N GLU A 169 -13.45 13.03 -20.80
CA GLU A 169 -14.74 13.67 -21.10
C GLU A 169 -15.14 14.75 -20.08
N THR A 170 -14.61 14.69 -18.86
CA THR A 170 -15.06 15.55 -17.75
C THR A 170 -14.01 16.55 -17.29
N CYS A 171 -12.79 16.44 -17.78
CA CYS A 171 -11.73 17.39 -17.50
C CYS A 171 -11.97 18.75 -18.14
N THR A 172 -11.56 19.79 -17.41
CA THR A 172 -11.55 21.17 -17.90
C THR A 172 -10.16 21.78 -17.74
N LEU A 173 -9.94 22.97 -18.29
CA LEU A 173 -8.69 23.72 -18.13
C LEU A 173 -8.93 24.91 -17.21
N ASP A 174 -7.99 25.16 -16.30
CA ASP A 174 -7.95 26.41 -15.55
C ASP A 174 -7.36 27.56 -16.40
N GLN A 175 -7.35 28.76 -15.83
CA GLN A 175 -6.80 29.97 -16.47
C GLN A 175 -5.28 29.88 -16.78
N HIS A 176 -4.57 28.88 -16.26
CA HIS A 176 -3.16 28.62 -16.48
C HIS A 176 -2.92 27.39 -17.38
N ASN A 177 -3.96 26.92 -18.10
CA ASN A 177 -3.94 25.70 -18.92
C ASN A 177 -3.60 24.41 -18.14
N LYS A 178 -3.87 24.38 -16.83
CA LYS A 178 -3.75 23.16 -16.02
C LYS A 178 -5.04 22.37 -16.08
N VAL A 179 -4.90 21.04 -16.15
CA VAL A 179 -6.05 20.13 -16.24
C VAL A 179 -6.71 20.00 -14.86
N LEU A 180 -7.99 20.32 -14.82
CA LEU A 180 -8.86 20.15 -13.67
C LEU A 180 -9.69 18.87 -13.84
N ASP A 181 -9.90 18.15 -12.74
CA ASP A 181 -10.95 17.14 -12.65
C ASP A 181 -12.34 17.80 -12.70
N ARG A 182 -13.38 16.96 -12.73
CA ARG A 182 -14.78 17.42 -12.76
C ARG A 182 -15.24 18.18 -11.50
N HIS A 183 -14.47 18.12 -10.42
CA HIS A 183 -14.74 18.81 -9.15
C HIS A 183 -13.94 20.11 -9.03
N GLY A 184 -13.13 20.45 -10.04
CA GLY A 184 -12.28 21.64 -10.05
C GLY A 184 -10.94 21.46 -9.33
N THR A 185 -10.58 20.24 -8.93
CA THR A 185 -9.25 19.92 -8.37
C THR A 185 -8.27 19.77 -9.52
N ARG A 186 -7.06 20.33 -9.41
CA ARG A 186 -6.04 20.06 -10.42
C ARG A 186 -5.63 18.61 -10.36
N LEU A 187 -5.48 17.97 -11.52
CA LEU A 187 -5.02 16.58 -11.57
C LEU A 187 -3.61 16.41 -11.01
N GLU A 188 -2.77 17.44 -11.13
CA GLU A 188 -1.42 17.45 -10.54
C GLU A 188 -1.44 17.44 -9.00
N ASP A 189 -2.53 17.88 -8.38
CA ASP A 189 -2.70 17.90 -6.92
C ASP A 189 -3.38 16.62 -6.41
N ASN A 190 -3.91 15.76 -7.30
CA ASN A 190 -4.59 14.53 -6.94
C ASN A 190 -3.58 13.40 -6.69
N ASP A 191 -3.49 12.92 -5.45
CA ASP A 191 -2.51 11.92 -5.05
C ASP A 191 -2.65 10.59 -5.80
N HIS A 192 -3.85 10.25 -6.28
CA HIS A 192 -4.06 9.05 -7.11
C HIS A 192 -3.49 9.18 -8.52
N VAL A 193 -3.45 10.41 -9.06
CA VAL A 193 -2.94 10.70 -10.41
C VAL A 193 -1.42 10.92 -10.38
N LYS A 194 -0.90 11.52 -9.31
CA LYS A 194 0.56 11.62 -9.08
C LYS A 194 1.22 10.24 -9.10
N ALA A 195 0.59 9.25 -8.50
CA ALA A 195 1.10 7.88 -8.45
C ALA A 195 1.42 7.34 -9.86
N LEU A 196 0.58 7.63 -10.85
CA LEU A 196 0.77 7.16 -12.23
C LEU A 196 2.02 7.74 -12.93
N GLY A 197 2.59 8.86 -12.45
CA GLY A 197 3.72 9.52 -13.10
C GLY A 197 3.44 10.05 -14.52
N ILE A 198 2.21 9.90 -15.04
CA ILE A 198 1.81 10.20 -16.43
C ILE A 198 1.93 11.70 -16.74
N LEU A 199 1.85 12.56 -15.73
CA LEU A 199 1.89 14.01 -15.94
C LEU A 199 3.30 14.58 -16.07
N GLY A 200 4.37 13.83 -15.76
CA GLY A 200 5.76 14.31 -15.93
C GLY A 200 6.00 15.72 -15.39
N LEU A 201 5.40 16.03 -14.22
CA LEU A 201 5.55 17.30 -13.51
C LEU A 201 6.55 17.16 -12.37
#